data_AF-A0A1Z9M3I8-F1
#
_entry.id   AF-A0A1Z9M3I8-F1
#
_cell.length_a   1.000
_cell.length_b   1.000
_cell.length_c   1.000
_cell.angle_alpha   90.00
_cell.angle_beta   90.00
_cell.angle_gamma   90.00
#
_symmetry.space_group_name_H-M   'P 1'
#
loop_
_entity.id
_entity.type
_entity.pdbx_description
1 polymer ?
#
loop_
_entity_poly.entity_id
_entity_poly.type
_entity_poly.pdbx_seq_one_letter_code
_entity_poly.pdbx_strand_id
1 'polypeptide(L)'
;MILCTQEARSIINGCDVVYKPNHVEKFVEKIASSKPKEVTIYDITNTEEQKHLSKIYVNDHVNRTGSNPLVGKQKYFDIDFIDIKKTYKPHSGGIITFCCGKKLNKELPFPSHYLCHISIICKTLKVQNITGILINFIK
;
A
#
# COMPACT_ATOMS: atom_id res chain seq x y z
N MET A 1 3.12 -8.77 9.83
CA MET A 1 4.21 -8.51 8.87
C MET A 1 4.18 -7.05 8.43
N ILE A 2 5.34 -6.41 8.32
CA ILE A 2 5.50 -5.01 7.88
C ILE A 2 5.91 -4.99 6.40
N LEU A 3 5.06 -4.39 5.59
CA LEU A 3 5.27 -4.16 4.17
C LEU A 3 5.49 -2.67 3.94
N CYS A 4 6.31 -2.29 2.98
CA CYS A 4 6.50 -0.88 2.67
C CYS A 4 6.80 -0.62 1.19
N THR A 5 6.47 0.57 0.72
CA THR A 5 6.98 1.07 -0.56
C THR A 5 8.48 1.34 -0.48
N GLN A 6 9.16 1.38 -1.64
CA GLN A 6 10.58 1.70 -1.71
C GLN A 6 10.86 3.11 -1.16
N GLU A 7 9.90 4.01 -1.32
CA GLU A 7 9.92 5.40 -0.89
C GLU A 7 9.80 5.54 0.63
N ALA A 8 9.04 4.67 1.29
CA ALA A 8 8.93 4.66 2.76
C ALA A 8 10.09 3.97 3.47
N ARG A 9 10.86 3.13 2.76
CA ARG A 9 11.88 2.26 3.35
C ARG A 9 12.88 2.99 4.24
N SER A 10 13.35 4.18 3.84
CA SER A 10 14.37 4.94 4.59
C SER A 10 13.81 5.69 5.80
N ILE A 11 12.49 5.80 5.91
CA ILE A 11 11.82 6.59 6.95
C ILE A 11 11.30 5.68 8.07
N ILE A 12 10.95 4.43 7.75
CA ILE A 12 10.42 3.49 8.75
C ILE A 12 11.54 2.63 9.34
N ASN A 13 11.45 2.40 10.65
CA ASN A 13 12.34 1.47 11.35
C ASN A 13 11.86 0.04 11.14
N GLY A 14 12.48 -0.65 10.18
CA GLY A 14 12.19 -2.05 9.89
C GLY A 14 11.07 -2.21 8.85
N CYS A 15 11.36 -3.01 7.83
CA CYS A 15 10.43 -3.41 6.79
C CYS A 15 10.77 -4.84 6.37
N ASP A 16 9.85 -5.77 6.57
CA ASP A 16 10.08 -7.19 6.25
C ASP A 16 10.17 -7.38 4.73
N VAL A 17 9.31 -6.69 3.99
CA VAL A 17 9.25 -6.78 2.53
C VAL A 17 9.00 -5.41 1.89
N VAL A 18 9.91 -5.02 1.00
CA VAL A 18 9.84 -3.77 0.25
C VAL A 18 9.22 -4.04 -1.13
N TYR A 19 8.17 -3.29 -1.46
CA TYR A 19 7.50 -3.35 -2.75
C TYR A 19 8.27 -2.58 -3.82
N LYS A 20 8.39 -3.19 -5.00
CA LYS A 20 8.87 -2.55 -6.22
C LYS A 20 7.94 -2.93 -7.38
N PRO A 21 7.38 -1.98 -8.13
CA PRO A 21 6.46 -2.27 -9.24
C PRO A 21 7.03 -3.23 -10.30
N ASN A 22 8.35 -3.22 -10.50
CA ASN A 22 9.02 -4.05 -11.50
C ASN A 22 9.43 -5.45 -10.97
N HIS A 23 9.08 -5.78 -9.72
CA HIS A 23 9.45 -7.05 -9.07
C HIS A 23 8.28 -7.59 -8.22
N VAL A 24 7.08 -7.65 -8.82
CA VAL A 24 5.85 -8.03 -8.13
C VAL A 24 5.89 -9.49 -7.65
N GLU A 25 6.40 -10.41 -8.48
CA GLU A 25 6.45 -11.85 -8.20
C GLU A 25 7.29 -12.13 -6.96
N LYS A 26 8.49 -11.53 -6.87
CA LYS A 26 9.36 -11.66 -5.69
C LYS A 26 8.71 -11.08 -4.42
N PHE A 27 7.91 -10.04 -4.55
CA PHE A 27 7.15 -9.48 -3.43
C PHE A 27 6.04 -10.44 -2.98
N VAL A 28 5.30 -11.00 -3.94
CA VAL A 28 4.24 -11.99 -3.72
C VAL A 28 4.78 -13.24 -3.04
N GLU A 29 5.87 -13.82 -3.54
CA GLU A 29 6.49 -15.03 -3.00
C GLU A 29 6.81 -14.91 -1.51
N LYS A 30 7.35 -13.74 -1.08
CA LYS A 30 7.67 -13.49 0.33
C LYS A 30 6.42 -13.45 1.22
N ILE A 31 5.35 -12.84 0.75
CA ILE A 31 4.08 -12.79 1.50
C ILE A 31 3.43 -14.18 1.51
N ALA A 32 3.37 -14.85 0.36
CA ALA A 32 2.77 -16.16 0.21
C ALA A 32 3.51 -17.24 1.03
N SER A 33 4.83 -17.13 1.18
CA SER A 33 5.62 -18.07 1.99
C SER A 33 5.35 -17.93 3.49
N SER A 34 5.13 -16.70 3.97
CA SER A 34 4.89 -16.42 5.38
C SER A 34 3.42 -16.52 5.79
N LYS A 35 2.49 -16.46 4.82
CA LYS A 35 1.03 -16.56 5.01
C LYS A 35 0.52 -15.70 6.19
N PRO A 36 0.87 -14.40 6.26
CA PRO A 36 0.53 -13.59 7.41
C PRO A 36 -0.99 -13.40 7.49
N LYS A 37 -1.55 -13.54 8.69
CA LYS A 37 -2.95 -13.14 8.96
C LYS A 37 -3.10 -11.61 8.93
N GLU A 38 -2.07 -10.90 9.38
CA GLU A 38 -2.08 -9.45 9.55
C GLU A 38 -0.85 -8.79 8.94
N VAL A 39 -1.10 -7.69 8.21
CA VAL A 39 -0.06 -6.86 7.63
C VAL A 39 -0.27 -5.39 7.95
N THR A 40 0.83 -4.67 8.12
CA THR A 40 0.83 -3.20 8.12
C THR A 40 1.61 -2.73 6.91
N ILE A 41 1.00 -1.87 6.10
CA ILE A 41 1.58 -1.30 4.89
C ILE A 41 1.97 0.14 5.17
N TYR A 42 3.23 0.47 4.97
CA TYR A 42 3.74 1.83 5.03
C TYR A 42 3.99 2.40 3.64
N ASP A 43 3.56 3.63 3.44
CA ASP A 43 3.96 4.48 2.32
C ASP A 43 4.22 5.90 2.84
N ILE A 44 4.70 6.79 1.98
CA ILE A 44 4.88 8.20 2.32
C ILE A 44 3.83 9.05 1.64
N THR A 45 3.53 10.16 2.28
CA THR A 45 2.73 11.23 1.71
C THR A 45 3.41 12.57 1.90
N ASN A 46 2.89 13.58 1.21
CA ASN A 46 3.34 14.96 1.34
C ASN A 46 2.08 15.83 1.38
N THR A 47 1.73 16.27 2.58
CA THR A 47 0.59 17.18 2.82
C THR A 47 0.97 18.20 3.88
N GLU A 48 0.47 19.43 3.72
CA GLU A 48 0.60 20.50 4.72
C GLU A 48 -0.45 20.39 5.83
N GLU A 49 -1.46 19.54 5.67
CA GLU A 49 -2.56 19.35 6.63
C GLU A 49 -2.12 18.67 7.93
N GLN A 50 -0.96 18.02 7.93
CA GLN A 50 -0.47 17.20 9.04
C GLN A 50 1.00 17.52 9.35
N LYS A 51 1.45 17.22 10.57
CA LYS A 51 2.83 17.49 10.98
C LYS A 51 3.83 16.62 10.21
N HIS A 52 5.03 17.12 9.98
CA HIS A 52 6.13 16.31 9.46
C HIS A 52 6.35 15.07 10.36
N LEU A 53 6.54 13.91 9.74
CA LEU A 53 6.65 12.56 10.33
C LEU A 53 5.41 12.05 11.07
N SER A 54 4.26 12.72 10.98
CA SER A 54 3.02 12.17 11.54
C SER A 54 2.60 10.90 10.80
N LYS A 55 2.08 9.93 11.56
CA LYS A 55 1.44 8.72 11.01
C LYS A 55 -0.03 9.01 10.73
N ILE A 56 -0.47 8.70 9.51
CA ILE A 56 -1.84 8.93 9.05
C ILE A 56 -2.42 7.58 8.63
N TYR A 57 -3.50 7.16 9.26
CA TYR A 57 -4.14 5.88 8.96
C TYR A 57 -4.97 5.97 7.67
N VAL A 58 -4.95 4.89 6.89
CA VAL A 58 -5.66 4.77 5.61
C VAL A 58 -6.86 3.84 5.79
N ASN A 59 -8.04 4.33 5.44
CA ASN A 59 -9.28 3.56 5.40
C ASN A 59 -9.67 3.14 3.98
N ASP A 60 -9.23 3.89 2.96
CA ASP A 60 -9.46 3.54 1.56
C ASP A 60 -8.41 4.16 0.62
N HIS A 61 -8.41 3.76 -0.64
CA HIS A 61 -7.54 4.33 -1.66
C HIS A 61 -8.26 4.61 -2.98
N VAL A 62 -7.80 5.64 -3.68
CA VAL A 62 -8.04 5.82 -5.12
C VAL A 62 -6.77 5.40 -5.86
N ASN A 63 -6.88 4.40 -6.72
CA ASN A 63 -5.75 3.96 -7.54
C ASN A 63 -5.60 4.86 -8.78
N ARG A 64 -4.67 5.83 -8.72
CA ARG A 64 -4.29 6.73 -9.82
C ARG A 64 -2.89 6.41 -10.38
N THR A 65 -2.34 5.23 -10.10
CA THR A 65 -0.99 4.86 -10.57
C THR A 65 -0.93 4.63 -12.08
N GLY A 66 -2.09 4.56 -12.75
CA GLY A 66 -2.21 4.16 -14.16
C GLY A 66 -1.97 2.67 -14.40
N SER A 67 -1.85 1.87 -13.33
CA SER A 67 -1.57 0.44 -13.42
C SER A 67 -2.25 -0.36 -12.32
N ASN A 68 -2.28 -1.68 -12.48
CA ASN A 68 -2.77 -2.61 -11.48
C ASN A 68 -1.83 -3.83 -11.46
N PRO A 69 -1.36 -4.27 -10.27
CA PRO A 69 -0.36 -5.33 -10.17
C PRO A 69 -0.84 -6.69 -10.69
N LEU A 70 -2.15 -6.87 -10.88
CA LEU A 70 -2.77 -8.13 -11.30
C LEU A 70 -2.92 -8.25 -12.83
N VAL A 71 -2.76 -7.16 -13.58
CA VAL A 71 -2.92 -7.18 -15.05
C VAL A 71 -1.93 -8.16 -15.67
N GLY A 72 -2.46 -9.11 -16.46
CA GLY A 72 -1.70 -10.18 -17.10
C GLY A 72 -1.26 -11.31 -16.17
N LYS A 73 -1.69 -11.32 -14.90
CA LYS A 73 -1.28 -12.29 -13.87
C LYS A 73 -2.43 -13.11 -13.29
N GLN A 74 -3.61 -13.10 -13.92
CA GLN A 74 -4.80 -13.82 -13.47
C GLN A 74 -4.53 -15.30 -13.22
N LYS A 75 -3.89 -15.98 -14.18
CA LYS A 75 -3.49 -17.39 -14.04
C LYS A 75 -2.46 -17.63 -12.92
N TYR A 76 -1.54 -16.69 -12.70
CA TYR A 76 -0.53 -16.80 -11.67
C TYR A 76 -1.14 -16.71 -10.27
N PHE A 77 -2.15 -15.85 -10.09
CA PHE A 77 -2.85 -15.69 -8.82
C PHE A 77 -4.07 -16.61 -8.64
N ASP A 78 -4.43 -17.38 -9.67
CA ASP A 78 -5.67 -18.17 -9.72
C ASP A 78 -6.92 -17.34 -9.39
N ILE A 79 -7.08 -16.22 -10.11
CA ILE A 79 -8.18 -15.28 -9.93
C ILE A 79 -8.84 -14.92 -11.26
N ASP A 80 -10.12 -14.58 -11.19
CA ASP A 80 -10.86 -13.92 -12.28
C ASP A 80 -11.09 -12.45 -11.92
N PHE A 81 -11.90 -12.21 -10.87
CA PHE A 81 -12.10 -10.90 -10.25
C PHE A 81 -11.91 -10.98 -8.73
N ILE A 82 -11.41 -9.89 -8.15
CA ILE A 82 -11.24 -9.76 -6.70
C ILE A 82 -12.16 -8.69 -6.13
N ASP A 83 -12.76 -8.98 -4.98
CA ASP A 83 -13.48 -7.96 -4.21
C ASP A 83 -12.49 -7.15 -3.36
N ILE A 84 -12.39 -5.86 -3.68
CA ILE A 84 -11.55 -4.88 -2.99
C ILE A 84 -12.33 -4.08 -1.93
N LYS A 85 -13.60 -4.40 -1.67
CA LYS A 85 -14.34 -3.81 -0.55
C LYS A 85 -13.67 -4.16 0.77
N LYS A 86 -13.76 -3.22 1.72
CA LYS A 86 -13.21 -3.37 3.08
C LYS A 86 -11.76 -3.87 3.03
N THR A 87 -10.95 -3.27 2.14
CA THR A 87 -9.54 -3.65 1.98
C THR A 87 -8.76 -3.39 3.26
N TYR A 88 -9.01 -2.25 3.90
CA TYR A 88 -8.32 -1.85 5.12
C TYR A 88 -9.16 -2.12 6.36
N LYS A 89 -8.48 -2.37 7.47
CA LYS A 89 -9.06 -2.28 8.81
C LYS A 89 -9.45 -0.81 9.06
N PRO A 90 -10.72 -0.51 9.40
CA PRO A 90 -11.12 0.86 9.68
C PRO A 90 -10.42 1.44 10.92
N HIS A 91 -10.01 2.69 10.83
CA HIS A 91 -9.48 3.51 11.92
C HIS A 91 -10.27 4.81 12.04
N SER A 92 -10.54 5.25 13.28
CA SER A 92 -11.13 6.57 13.53
C SER A 92 -10.20 7.67 13.03
N GLY A 93 -10.74 8.61 12.25
CA GLY A 93 -9.95 9.65 11.58
C GLY A 93 -9.08 9.15 10.42
N GLY A 94 -9.25 7.89 9.97
CA GLY A 94 -8.53 7.38 8.80
C GLY A 94 -9.02 8.01 7.49
N ILE A 95 -8.10 8.22 6.56
CA ILE A 95 -8.31 8.98 5.32
C ILE A 95 -8.49 8.07 4.10
N ILE A 96 -8.85 8.69 2.98
CA ILE A 96 -8.75 8.09 1.64
C ILE A 96 -7.49 8.63 0.98
N THR A 97 -6.56 7.74 0.63
CA THR A 97 -5.29 8.14 -0.03
C THR A 97 -5.42 8.12 -1.56
N PHE A 98 -4.64 8.96 -2.24
CA PHE A 98 -4.55 8.96 -3.71
C PHE A 98 -3.21 8.39 -4.15
N CYS A 99 -3.20 7.12 -4.58
CA CYS A 99 -1.99 6.44 -5.00
C CYS A 99 -1.59 6.88 -6.42
N CYS A 100 -0.51 7.66 -6.54
CA CYS A 100 -0.05 8.33 -7.76
C CYS A 100 1.08 7.58 -8.48
N GLY A 101 1.60 6.50 -7.91
CA GLY A 101 2.72 5.74 -8.46
C GLY A 101 4.06 6.42 -8.18
N LYS A 102 4.93 6.57 -9.19
CA LYS A 102 6.33 6.99 -9.00
C LYS A 102 6.48 8.43 -8.49
N LYS A 103 5.52 9.31 -8.78
CA LYS A 103 5.57 10.73 -8.38
C LYS A 103 4.28 11.08 -7.66
N LEU A 104 4.40 11.77 -6.54
CA LEU A 104 3.25 12.33 -5.83
C LEU A 104 2.66 13.50 -6.61
N ASN A 105 1.33 13.58 -6.68
CA ASN A 105 0.64 14.80 -7.09
C ASN A 105 0.28 15.62 -5.83
N LYS A 106 0.97 16.75 -5.62
CA LYS A 106 0.80 17.61 -4.44
C LYS A 106 -0.53 18.38 -4.42
N GLU A 107 -1.27 18.39 -5.52
CA GLU A 107 -2.61 19.02 -5.59
C GLU A 107 -3.69 18.14 -4.96
N LEU A 108 -3.40 16.85 -4.70
CA LEU A 108 -4.34 15.93 -4.09
C LEU A 108 -4.15 15.90 -2.58
N PRO A 109 -5.23 15.67 -1.80
CA PRO A 109 -5.10 15.41 -0.37
C PRO A 109 -4.46 14.02 -0.18
N PHE A 110 -3.47 13.93 0.70
CA PHE A 110 -2.77 12.69 1.04
C PHE A 110 -2.32 11.86 -0.19
N PRO A 111 -1.50 12.40 -1.10
CA PRO A 111 -1.00 11.62 -2.23
C PRO A 111 -0.01 10.57 -1.71
N SER A 112 -0.08 9.35 -2.23
CA SER A 112 0.86 8.27 -1.90
C SER A 112 1.43 7.64 -3.17
N HIS A 113 2.36 6.69 -3.04
CA HIS A 113 2.98 6.03 -4.19
C HIS A 113 2.18 4.78 -4.59
N TYR A 114 2.54 3.64 -4.01
CA TYR A 114 2.08 2.31 -4.42
C TYR A 114 1.40 1.52 -3.30
N LEU A 115 0.96 2.18 -2.22
CA LEU A 115 0.20 1.54 -1.13
C LEU A 115 -1.00 0.73 -1.66
N CYS A 116 -1.73 1.24 -2.66
CA CYS A 116 -2.84 0.51 -3.28
C CYS A 116 -2.40 -0.83 -3.89
N HIS A 117 -1.27 -0.88 -4.60
CA HIS A 117 -0.78 -2.11 -5.22
C HIS A 117 -0.48 -3.17 -4.15
N ILE A 118 0.18 -2.78 -3.06
CA ILE A 118 0.47 -3.69 -1.95
C ILE A 118 -0.82 -4.23 -1.36
N SER A 119 -1.82 -3.36 -1.13
CA SER A 119 -3.10 -3.77 -0.57
C SER A 119 -3.89 -4.72 -1.49
N ILE A 120 -3.88 -4.46 -2.79
CA ILE A 120 -4.49 -5.31 -3.83
C ILE A 120 -3.85 -6.70 -3.83
N ILE A 121 -2.52 -6.76 -3.77
CA ILE A 121 -1.77 -8.03 -3.69
C ILE A 121 -2.14 -8.77 -2.40
N CYS A 122 -2.16 -8.09 -1.26
CA CYS A 122 -2.51 -8.71 0.02
C CYS A 122 -3.94 -9.28 0.02
N LYS A 123 -4.90 -8.56 -0.58
CA LYS A 123 -6.29 -9.05 -0.75
C LYS A 123 -6.34 -10.28 -1.65
N THR A 124 -5.60 -10.27 -2.74
CA THR A 124 -5.47 -11.42 -3.66
C THR A 124 -4.92 -12.65 -2.93
N LEU A 125 -3.95 -12.43 -2.03
CA LEU A 125 -3.36 -13.48 -1.18
C LEU A 125 -4.18 -13.81 0.07
N LYS A 126 -5.42 -13.31 0.17
CA LYS A 126 -6.37 -13.58 1.26
C LYS A 126 -5.84 -13.20 2.65
N VAL A 127 -4.99 -12.17 2.75
CA VAL A 127 -4.60 -11.59 4.04
C VAL A 127 -5.84 -10.98 4.70
N GLN A 128 -6.06 -11.32 5.97
CA GLN A 128 -7.32 -11.00 6.66
C GLN A 128 -7.36 -9.55 7.12
N ASN A 129 -6.29 -9.08 7.76
CA ASN A 129 -6.23 -7.74 8.35
C ASN A 129 -5.11 -6.92 7.69
N ILE A 130 -5.49 -5.85 7.00
CA ILE A 130 -4.56 -4.92 6.35
C ILE A 130 -4.71 -3.55 7.02
N THR A 131 -3.64 -3.05 7.64
CA THR A 131 -3.58 -1.68 8.15
C THR A 131 -2.72 -0.85 7.20
N GLY A 132 -3.26 0.23 6.63
CA GLY A 132 -2.49 1.17 5.82
C GLY A 132 -2.07 2.38 6.63
N ILE A 133 -0.82 2.80 6.51
CA ILE A 133 -0.26 3.98 7.20
C ILE A 133 0.57 4.79 6.21
N LEU A 134 0.28 6.09 6.11
CA LEU A 134 1.14 7.07 5.45
C LEU A 134 2.00 7.76 6.49
N ILE A 135 3.28 7.95 6.18
CA ILE A 135 4.15 8.86 6.93
C ILE A 135 4.19 10.19 6.17
N ASN A 136 3.74 11.27 6.81
CA ASN A 136 3.82 12.59 6.19
C ASN A 136 5.28 13.06 6.14
N PHE A 137 5.87 13.11 4.97
CA PHE A 137 7.25 13.51 4.78
C PHE A 137 7.30 14.77 3.92
N ILE A 138 7.30 15.91 4.61
CA ILE A 138 7.53 17.23 4.01
C ILE A 138 9.04 17.40 3.83
N LYS A 139 9.50 17.42 2.57
CA LYS A 139 10.86 17.82 2.21
C LYS A 139 10.95 19.32 2.08
#